data_AF-P55694-F1
#
_entry.id   AF-P55694-F1
#
_cell.length_a   1.000
_cell.length_b   1.000
_cell.length_c   1.000
_cell.angle_alpha   90.00
_cell.angle_beta   90.00
_cell.angle_gamma   90.00
#
_symmetry.space_group_name_H-M   'P 1'
#
loop_
_entity.id
_entity.type
_entity.pdbx_description
1 polymer ?
#
loop_
_entity_poly.entity_id
_entity_poly.type
_entity_poly.pdbx_seq_one_letter_code
_entity_poly.pdbx_strand_id
1 'polypeptide(L)'
;MSRTAEKPFETVENSIVGQSTAINRGEQLTHAIELQELAGSVFKSTMMVGFELSLNTFAAVQANTFANLHHLSEFLGAKSPSQVFDLQCSFLRKRIDMGVEQVKESQALSTKALIDMSKPIKEFFEKAIADLKTA
;
A
#
# COMPACT_ATOMS: atom_id res chain seq x y z
N MET A 1 42.42 48.78 39.61
CA MET A 1 41.09 48.61 40.23
C MET A 1 40.12 49.35 39.32
N SER A 2 39.39 48.72 38.41
CA SER A 2 38.16 47.97 38.69
C SER A 2 37.92 46.86 37.66
N ARG A 3 37.70 45.64 38.15
CA ARG A 3 37.40 44.43 37.38
C ARG A 3 35.89 44.20 37.40
N THR A 4 35.32 44.03 36.20
CA THR A 4 34.28 43.04 35.90
C THR A 4 32.90 43.25 36.53
N ALA A 5 32.04 44.02 35.86
CA ALA A 5 30.60 44.10 36.14
C ALA A 5 29.68 43.78 34.93
N GLU A 6 30.21 43.25 33.81
CA GLU A 6 29.48 43.24 32.52
C GLU A 6 28.90 41.89 32.05
N LYS A 7 28.93 40.80 32.83
CA LYS A 7 28.60 39.45 32.29
C LYS A 7 27.18 38.84 32.51
N PRO A 8 26.16 39.49 33.11
CA PRO A 8 24.86 38.82 33.25
C PRO A 8 24.07 38.75 31.93
N PHE A 9 24.14 39.79 31.08
CA PHE A 9 23.34 39.84 29.84
C PHE A 9 23.83 38.88 28.76
N GLU A 10 25.14 38.75 28.51
CA GLU A 10 25.68 37.77 27.55
C GLU A 10 25.36 36.32 27.94
N THR A 11 25.28 36.01 29.24
CA THR A 11 24.95 34.66 29.71
C THR A 11 23.48 34.32 29.44
N VAL A 12 22.57 35.29 29.59
CA VAL A 12 21.14 35.12 29.29
C VAL A 12 20.92 34.98 27.79
N GLU A 13 21.56 35.81 26.96
CA GLU A 13 21.42 35.75 25.50
C GLU A 13 21.93 34.42 24.94
N ASN A 14 23.11 33.95 25.37
CA ASN A 14 23.65 32.65 24.95
C ASN A 14 22.75 31.48 25.37
N SER A 15 22.11 31.55 26.55
CA SER A 15 21.15 30.52 26.98
C SER A 15 19.86 30.52 26.15
N ILE A 16 19.35 31.70 25.79
CA ILE A 16 18.14 31.85 24.96
C ILE A 16 18.42 31.36 23.53
N VAL A 17 19.55 31.74 22.95
CA VAL A 17 19.98 31.28 21.62
C VAL A 17 20.23 29.77 21.63
N GLY A 18 20.84 29.23 22.69
CA GLY A 18 21.04 27.79 22.88
C GLY A 18 19.73 27.00 22.97
N GLN A 19 18.73 27.53 23.69
CA GLN A 19 17.39 26.90 23.76
C GLN A 19 16.65 26.98 22.42
N SER A 20 16.67 28.14 21.76
CA SER A 20 16.04 28.31 20.44
C SER A 20 16.65 27.37 19.40
N THR A 21 17.97 27.21 19.38
CA THR A 21 18.63 26.26 18.46
C THR A 21 18.33 24.80 18.79
N ALA A 22 18.19 24.44 20.08
CA ALA A 22 17.78 23.10 20.49
C ALA A 22 16.32 22.79 20.12
N ILE A 23 15.40 23.75 20.27
CA ILE A 23 14.00 23.65 19.85
C ILE A 23 13.93 23.42 18.33
N ASN A 24 14.58 24.29 17.55
CA ASN A 24 14.63 24.15 16.08
C ASN A 24 15.23 22.81 15.64
N ARG A 25 16.25 22.30 16.35
CA ARG A 25 16.83 20.97 16.08
C ARG A 25 15.86 19.85 16.44
N GLY A 26 15.12 19.96 17.54
CA GLY A 26 14.11 18.98 17.95
C GLY A 26 12.97 18.86 16.94
N GLU A 27 12.46 19.99 16.44
CA GLU A 27 11.45 20.03 15.37
C GLU A 27 11.98 19.42 14.08
N GLN A 28 13.20 19.78 13.64
CA GLN A 28 13.83 19.19 12.47
C GLN A 28 14.04 17.67 12.60
N LEU A 29 14.48 17.19 13.77
CA LEU A 29 14.63 15.76 14.04
C LEU A 29 13.28 15.04 14.01
N THR A 30 12.22 15.68 14.50
CA THR A 30 10.85 15.13 14.48
C THR A 30 10.37 14.96 13.04
N HIS A 31 10.47 16.01 12.23
CA HIS A 31 10.13 15.93 10.80
C HIS A 31 10.96 14.90 10.04
N ALA A 32 12.25 14.76 10.35
CA ALA A 32 13.10 13.75 9.72
C ALA A 32 12.64 12.31 10.06
N ILE A 33 12.26 12.07 11.32
CA ILE A 33 11.71 10.77 11.76
C ILE A 33 10.37 10.50 11.06
N GLU A 34 9.48 11.48 10.99
CA GLU A 34 8.17 11.32 10.32
C GLU A 34 8.30 11.04 8.82
N LEU A 35 9.22 11.71 8.13
CA LEU A 35 9.51 11.43 6.73
C LEU A 35 10.07 10.02 6.54
N GLN A 36 10.90 9.53 7.47
CA GLN A 36 11.40 8.15 7.44
C GLN A 36 10.29 7.13 7.69
N GLU A 37 9.37 7.41 8.62
CA GLU A 37 8.19 6.59 8.90
C GLU A 37 7.23 6.54 7.70
N LEU A 38 7.01 7.69 7.05
CA LEU A 38 6.23 7.79 5.81
C LEU A 38 6.86 6.92 4.71
N ALA A 39 8.17 7.03 4.50
CA ALA A 39 8.89 6.22 3.51
C ALA A 39 8.76 4.71 3.80
N GLY A 40 8.91 4.31 5.07
CA GLY A 40 8.71 2.92 5.50
C GLY A 40 7.28 2.43 5.27
N SER A 41 6.29 3.28 5.54
CA SER A 41 4.87 2.97 5.35
C SER A 41 4.49 2.84 3.87
N VAL A 42 4.99 3.74 3.01
CA VAL A 42 4.84 3.65 1.55
C VAL A 42 5.51 2.39 1.01
N PHE A 43 6.74 2.08 1.44
CA PHE A 43 7.44 0.85 1.03
C PHE A 43 6.65 -0.40 1.41
N LYS A 44 6.18 -0.49 2.66
CA LYS A 44 5.36 -1.60 3.13
C LYS A 44 4.06 -1.74 2.32
N SER A 45 3.38 -0.63 2.04
CA SER A 45 2.17 -0.63 1.22
C SER A 45 2.44 -1.17 -0.18
N THR A 46 3.51 -0.70 -0.83
CA THR A 46 3.92 -1.18 -2.17
C THR A 46 4.22 -2.69 -2.17
N MET A 47 4.93 -3.18 -1.15
CA MET A 47 5.23 -4.60 -1.01
C MET A 47 3.96 -5.45 -0.83
N MET A 48 3.01 -4.98 -0.01
CA MET A 48 1.72 -5.66 0.19
C MET A 48 0.92 -5.74 -1.11
N VAL A 49 0.84 -4.65 -1.87
CA VAL A 49 0.19 -4.62 -3.19
C VAL A 49 0.80 -5.65 -4.14
N GLY A 50 2.13 -5.74 -4.19
CA GLY A 50 2.83 -6.72 -5.03
C GLY A 50 2.54 -8.18 -4.62
N PHE A 51 2.47 -8.44 -3.32
CA PHE A 51 2.12 -9.77 -2.79
C PHE A 51 0.68 -10.16 -3.14
N GLU A 52 -0.27 -9.24 -2.99
CA GLU A 52 -1.68 -9.47 -3.33
C GLU A 52 -1.87 -9.71 -4.84
N LEU A 53 -1.16 -8.98 -5.70
CA LEU A 53 -1.15 -9.21 -7.14
C LEU A 53 -0.62 -10.60 -7.51
N SER A 54 0.42 -11.04 -6.81
CA SER A 54 1.00 -12.38 -7.01
C SER A 54 0.01 -13.48 -6.60
N LEU A 55 -0.67 -13.32 -5.46
CA LEU A 55 -1.71 -14.26 -5.01
C LEU A 55 -2.90 -14.31 -5.96
N ASN A 56 -3.38 -13.15 -6.43
CA ASN A 56 -4.47 -13.06 -7.39
C ASN A 56 -4.11 -13.76 -8.71
N THR A 57 -2.88 -13.54 -9.20
CA THR A 57 -2.38 -14.21 -10.41
C THR A 57 -2.31 -15.72 -10.22
N PHE A 58 -1.81 -16.19 -9.08
CA PHE A 58 -1.75 -17.63 -8.76
C PHE A 58 -3.16 -18.24 -8.69
N ALA A 59 -4.11 -17.56 -8.05
CA ALA A 59 -5.51 -17.99 -7.99
C ALA A 59 -6.14 -18.07 -9.39
N ALA A 60 -5.89 -17.09 -10.26
CA ALA A 60 -6.35 -17.12 -11.65
C ALA A 60 -5.76 -18.32 -12.41
N VAL A 61 -4.46 -18.59 -12.28
CA VAL A 61 -3.80 -19.75 -12.91
C VAL A 61 -4.36 -21.08 -12.38
N GLN A 62 -4.57 -21.18 -11.07
CA GLN A 62 -5.16 -22.37 -10.44
C GLN A 62 -6.58 -22.61 -10.95
N ALA A 63 -7.43 -21.57 -10.95
CA ALA A 63 -8.80 -21.66 -11.43
C ALA A 63 -8.86 -22.08 -12.91
N ASN A 64 -7.99 -21.51 -13.75
CA ASN A 64 -7.84 -21.89 -15.16
C ASN A 64 -7.45 -23.36 -15.32
N THR A 65 -6.47 -23.82 -14.53
CA THR A 65 -6.01 -25.23 -14.54
C THR A 65 -7.13 -26.18 -14.16
N PHE A 66 -7.85 -25.91 -13.07
CA PHE A 66 -8.96 -26.75 -12.62
C PHE A 66 -10.12 -26.76 -13.62
N ALA A 67 -10.43 -25.62 -14.26
CA ALA A 67 -11.44 -25.58 -15.32
C ALA A 67 -11.05 -26.48 -16.52
N ASN A 68 -9.78 -26.46 -16.92
CA ASN A 68 -9.28 -27.28 -18.03
C ASN A 68 -9.26 -28.78 -17.68
N LEU A 69 -8.80 -29.14 -16.48
CA LEU A 69 -8.79 -30.53 -16.02
C LEU A 69 -10.21 -31.09 -15.87
N HIS A 70 -11.13 -30.29 -15.32
CA HIS A 70 -12.54 -30.66 -15.24
C HIS A 70 -13.13 -30.91 -16.63
N HIS A 71 -12.92 -29.98 -17.56
CA HIS A 71 -13.42 -30.13 -18.92
C HIS A 71 -12.86 -31.37 -19.61
N LEU A 72 -11.57 -31.67 -19.44
CA LEU A 72 -10.97 -32.90 -19.95
C LEU A 72 -11.62 -34.15 -19.35
N SER A 73 -11.88 -34.16 -18.05
CA SER A 73 -12.55 -35.29 -17.39
C SER A 73 -13.98 -35.49 -17.91
N GLU A 74 -14.72 -34.41 -18.18
CA GLU A 74 -16.05 -34.48 -18.77
C GLU A 74 -16.02 -34.94 -20.22
N PHE A 75 -15.05 -34.45 -21.01
CA PHE A 75 -14.85 -34.84 -22.40
C PHE A 75 -14.55 -36.33 -22.54
N LEU A 76 -13.71 -36.88 -21.65
CA LEU A 76 -13.42 -38.32 -21.59
C LEU A 76 -14.62 -39.16 -21.15
N GLY A 77 -15.56 -38.57 -20.41
CA GLY A 77 -16.81 -39.22 -19.98
C GLY A 77 -17.95 -39.13 -21.00
N ALA A 78 -17.79 -38.38 -22.09
CA ALA A 78 -18.82 -38.18 -23.10
C ALA A 78 -19.09 -39.46 -23.89
N LYS A 79 -20.37 -39.82 -24.03
CA LYS A 79 -20.85 -41.04 -24.68
C LYS A 79 -21.32 -40.81 -26.12
N SER A 80 -21.45 -39.56 -26.54
CA SER A 80 -21.91 -39.21 -27.89
C SER A 80 -21.33 -37.88 -28.37
N PRO A 81 -21.27 -37.64 -29.70
CA PRO A 81 -20.86 -36.35 -30.26
C PRO A 81 -21.75 -35.17 -29.81
N SER A 82 -23.05 -35.40 -29.57
CA SER A 82 -23.95 -34.36 -29.04
C SER A 82 -23.53 -33.92 -27.63
N GLN A 83 -23.16 -34.87 -26.76
CA GLN A 83 -22.65 -34.55 -25.43
C GLN A 83 -21.34 -33.76 -25.50
N VAL A 84 -20.46 -34.08 -26.46
CA VAL A 84 -19.24 -33.30 -26.70
C VAL A 84 -19.56 -31.86 -27.08
N PHE A 85 -20.56 -31.62 -27.93
CA PHE A 85 -20.97 -30.27 -28.31
C PHE A 85 -21.51 -29.48 -27.12
N ASP A 86 -22.36 -30.10 -26.30
CA ASP A 86 -22.90 -29.48 -25.09
C ASP A 86 -21.77 -29.12 -24.10
N LEU A 87 -20.79 -30.01 -23.94
CA LEU A 87 -19.61 -29.77 -23.11
C LEU A 87 -18.78 -28.59 -23.62
N GLN A 88 -18.60 -28.45 -24.93
CA GLN A 88 -17.87 -27.32 -25.51
C GLN A 88 -18.63 -26.00 -25.29
N CYS A 89 -19.95 -25.98 -25.48
CA CYS A 89 -20.76 -24.80 -25.17
C CYS A 89 -20.74 -24.44 -23.69
N SER A 90 -20.83 -25.45 -22.81
CA SER A 90 -20.75 -25.28 -21.35
C SER A 90 -19.38 -24.74 -20.93
N PHE A 91 -18.30 -25.31 -21.47
CA PHE A 91 -16.94 -24.86 -21.21
C PHE A 91 -16.74 -23.42 -21.68
N LEU A 92 -17.16 -23.05 -22.88
CA LEU A 92 -17.06 -21.68 -23.37
C LEU A 92 -17.79 -20.69 -22.46
N ARG A 93 -19.01 -21.00 -22.01
CA ARG A 93 -19.75 -20.17 -21.05
C ARG A 93 -18.98 -20.03 -19.74
N LYS A 94 -18.49 -21.14 -19.17
CA LYS A 94 -17.67 -21.14 -17.96
C LYS A 94 -16.41 -20.28 -18.11
N ARG A 95 -15.74 -20.32 -19.27
CA ARG A 95 -14.57 -19.49 -19.58
C ARG A 95 -14.91 -17.99 -19.58
N ILE A 96 -16.07 -17.63 -20.12
CA ILE A 96 -16.56 -16.23 -20.12
C ILE A 96 -16.85 -15.79 -18.68
N ASP A 97 -17.59 -16.58 -17.91
CA ASP A 97 -17.94 -16.25 -16.52
C ASP A 97 -16.67 -16.09 -15.66
N MET A 98 -15.71 -17.01 -15.80
CA MET A 98 -14.41 -16.92 -15.13
C MET A 98 -13.60 -15.70 -15.56
N GLY A 99 -13.61 -15.36 -16.86
CA GLY A 99 -12.91 -14.18 -17.36
C GLY A 99 -13.48 -12.88 -16.82
N VAL A 100 -14.81 -12.77 -16.76
CA VAL A 100 -15.50 -11.63 -16.14
C VAL A 100 -15.13 -11.51 -14.67
N GLU A 101 -15.10 -12.63 -13.93
CA GLU A 101 -14.73 -12.60 -12.51
C GLU A 101 -13.27 -12.20 -12.31
N GLN A 102 -12.33 -12.78 -13.07
CA GLN A 102 -10.91 -12.41 -13.03
C GLN A 102 -10.67 -10.91 -13.33
N VAL A 103 -11.44 -10.32 -14.24
CA VAL A 103 -11.39 -8.88 -14.53
C VAL A 103 -11.90 -8.06 -13.35
N LYS A 104 -13.02 -8.45 -12.72
CA LYS A 104 -13.55 -7.77 -11.54
C LYS A 104 -12.59 -7.84 -10.35
N GLU A 105 -12.00 -9.01 -10.09
CA GLU A 105 -10.99 -9.20 -9.05
C GLU A 105 -9.77 -8.31 -9.31
N SER A 106 -9.30 -8.26 -10.56
CA SER A 106 -8.17 -7.41 -10.96
C SER A 106 -8.49 -5.91 -10.81
N GLN A 107 -9.72 -5.49 -11.12
CA GLN A 107 -10.19 -4.13 -10.91
C GLN A 107 -10.27 -3.77 -9.42
N ALA A 108 -10.80 -4.68 -8.61
CA ALA A 108 -10.87 -4.50 -7.16
C ALA A 108 -9.47 -4.38 -6.54
N LEU A 109 -8.54 -5.24 -6.96
CA LEU A 109 -7.15 -5.18 -6.51
C LEU A 109 -6.46 -3.89 -6.94
N SER A 110 -6.66 -3.43 -8.17
CA SER A 110 -6.08 -2.17 -8.66
C SER A 110 -6.62 -0.96 -7.88
N THR A 111 -7.91 -0.96 -7.58
CA THR A 111 -8.55 0.09 -6.77
C THR A 111 -8.00 0.09 -5.34
N LYS A 112 -7.89 -1.10 -4.74
CA LYS A 112 -7.30 -1.28 -3.42
C LYS A 112 -5.84 -0.82 -3.39
N ALA A 113 -5.04 -1.20 -4.37
CA ALA A 113 -3.65 -0.80 -4.47
C ALA A 113 -3.46 0.72 -4.49
N LEU A 114 -4.31 1.44 -5.24
CA LEU A 114 -4.32 2.89 -5.24
C LEU A 114 -4.67 3.47 -3.86
N ILE A 115 -5.70 2.92 -3.21
CA ILE A 115 -6.12 3.36 -1.87
C ILE A 115 -4.99 3.15 -0.87
N ASP A 116 -4.44 1.94 -0.81
CA ASP A 116 -3.42 1.54 0.16
C ASP A 116 -2.14 2.37 -0.02
N MET A 117 -1.68 2.57 -1.26
CA MET A 117 -0.50 3.40 -1.54
C MET A 117 -0.72 4.88 -1.19
N SER A 118 -1.95 5.38 -1.31
CA SER A 118 -2.29 6.78 -0.95
C SER A 118 -2.44 7.00 0.55
N LYS A 119 -2.72 5.95 1.32
CA LYS A 119 -3.10 6.04 2.73
C LYS A 119 -1.99 6.62 3.62
N PRO A 120 -0.73 6.16 3.57
CA PRO A 120 0.35 6.75 4.37
C PRO A 120 0.55 8.24 4.12
N ILE A 121 0.37 8.69 2.88
CA ILE A 121 0.50 10.10 2.48
C ILE A 121 -0.64 10.92 3.09
N LYS A 122 -1.88 10.42 3.02
CA LYS A 122 -3.04 11.06 3.64
C LYS A 122 -2.87 11.17 5.15
N GLU A 123 -2.44 10.09 5.80
CA GLU A 123 -2.20 10.06 7.25
C GLU A 123 -1.12 11.05 7.66
N PHE A 124 -0.01 11.16 6.90
CA PHE A 124 1.03 12.17 7.13
C PHE A 124 0.48 13.60 7.01
N PHE A 125 -0.34 13.88 5.98
CA PHE A 125 -0.94 15.20 5.79
C PHE A 125 -1.97 15.55 6.87
N GLU A 126 -2.81 14.60 7.26
CA GLU A 126 -3.77 14.75 8.37
C GLU A 126 -3.06 15.06 9.68
N LYS A 127 -1.93 14.38 9.95
CA LYS A 127 -1.08 14.64 11.12
C LYS A 127 -0.48 16.04 11.08
N ALA A 128 0.13 16.43 9.95
CA ALA A 128 0.73 17.77 9.82
C ALA A 128 -0.28 18.91 10.03
N ILE A 129 -1.54 18.74 9.56
CA ILE A 129 -2.62 19.70 9.84
C ILE A 129 -3.00 19.71 11.32
N ALA A 130 -3.05 18.55 11.97
CA ALA A 130 -3.36 18.45 13.40
C ALA A 130 -2.29 19.16 14.23
N ASP A 131 -1.01 18.91 13.94
CA ASP A 131 0.12 19.53 14.63
C ASP A 131 0.10 21.06 14.47
N LEU A 132 -0.21 21.56 13.27
CA LEU A 132 -0.38 22.99 13.00
C LEU A 132 -1.55 23.63 13.79
N LYS A 133 -2.61 22.87 14.10
CA LYS A 133 -3.72 23.36 14.92
C LYS A 133 -3.41 23.36 16.42
N THR A 134 -2.41 22.59 16.84
CA THR A 134 -2.00 22.49 18.26
C THR A 134 -0.85 23.43 18.64
N ALA A 135 -0.09 23.93 17.66
CA ALA A 135 0.95 24.95 17.81
C ALA A 135 0.36 26.37 17.78
#